data_AF-A0AAE3KPU9-F1
#
_entry.id   AF-A0AAE3KPU9-F1
#
_cell.length_a   1.000
_cell.length_b   1.000
_cell.length_c   1.000
_cell.angle_alpha   90.00
_cell.angle_beta   90.00
_cell.angle_gamma   90.00
#
_symmetry.space_group_name_H-M   'P 1'
#
loop_
_entity.id
_entity.type
_entity.pdbx_description
1 polymer ?
#
loop_
_entity_poly.entity_id
_entity_poly.type
_entity_poly.pdbx_seq_one_letter_code
_entity_poly.pdbx_strand_id
1 'polypeptide(L)'
;MTKLDIIPDKANFSELITRVKDNGERIAISQQGNPVAALITYADLKRFEALEALLPSKAYLDIICQLSVEEIAVLMAAIEERVETVKMMQLAETGFDEWHDPEEDIYNEQA
;
A
#
# COMPACT_ATOMS: atom_id res chain seq x y z
N MET A 1 -17.66 -4.28 3.73
CA MET A 1 -17.18 -5.36 4.61
C MET A 1 -18.29 -5.67 5.58
N THR A 2 -18.77 -6.92 5.62
CA THR A 2 -19.89 -7.33 6.47
C THR A 2 -19.31 -7.78 7.81
N LYS A 3 -19.72 -7.16 8.91
CA LYS A 3 -19.32 -7.59 10.27
C LYS A 3 -20.36 -8.56 10.80
N LEU A 4 -19.93 -9.74 11.22
CA LEU A 4 -20.77 -10.72 11.89
C LEU A 4 -20.18 -11.01 13.27
N ASP A 5 -20.95 -10.68 14.31
CA ASP A 5 -20.71 -11.21 15.65
C ASP A 5 -21.23 -12.64 15.66
N ILE A 6 -20.31 -13.61 15.58
CA ILE A 6 -20.69 -15.03 15.50
C ILE A 6 -20.71 -15.60 16.92
N ILE A 7 -21.89 -16.01 17.37
CA ILE A 7 -22.02 -17.07 18.39
C ILE A 7 -21.85 -18.39 17.61
N PRO A 8 -20.84 -19.21 17.92
CA PRO A 8 -20.42 -20.30 17.05
C PRO A 8 -21.48 -21.41 17.04
N ASP A 9 -22.41 -21.35 16.08
CA ASP A 9 -23.20 -22.51 15.69
C ASP A 9 -22.79 -22.97 14.28
N LYS A 10 -22.51 -24.27 14.16
CA LYS A 10 -21.79 -24.88 13.04
C LYS A 10 -22.57 -24.83 11.72
N ALA A 11 -23.86 -24.58 11.76
CA ALA A 11 -24.74 -24.59 10.58
C ALA A 11 -24.46 -23.44 9.58
N ASN A 12 -23.93 -22.31 10.05
CA ASN A 12 -23.85 -21.09 9.23
C ASN A 12 -22.58 -20.97 8.38
N PHE A 13 -21.52 -21.75 8.65
CA PHE A 13 -20.24 -21.59 7.93
C PHE A 13 -20.34 -21.90 6.43
N SER A 14 -21.14 -22.89 6.04
CA SER A 14 -21.34 -23.22 4.62
C SER A 14 -21.95 -22.04 3.86
N GLU A 15 -22.95 -21.37 4.45
CA GLU A 15 -23.58 -20.19 3.87
C GLU A 15 -22.58 -19.02 3.75
N LEU A 16 -21.77 -18.79 4.79
CA LEU A 16 -20.74 -17.75 4.75
C LEU A 16 -19.71 -18.00 3.64
N ILE A 17 -19.31 -19.26 3.44
CA ILE A 17 -18.39 -19.63 2.34
C ILE A 17 -19.02 -19.34 0.99
N THR A 18 -20.29 -19.74 0.79
CA THR A 18 -21.02 -19.46 -0.46
C THR A 18 -21.11 -17.95 -0.72
N ARG A 19 -21.41 -17.14 0.30
CA ARG A 19 -21.45 -15.67 0.16
C ARG A 19 -20.11 -15.06 -0.21
N VAL A 20 -19.02 -15.52 0.42
CA VAL A 20 -17.67 -15.03 0.09
C VAL A 20 -17.27 -15.44 -1.33
N LYS A 21 -17.58 -16.68 -1.74
CA LYS A 21 -17.21 -17.22 -3.04
C LYS A 21 -18.03 -16.65 -4.19
N ASP A 22 -19.35 -16.61 -4.03
CA ASP A 22 -20.27 -16.34 -5.13
C ASP A 22 -20.67 -14.86 -5.19
N ASN A 23 -20.78 -14.18 -4.03
CA ASN A 23 -21.12 -12.74 -3.99
C ASN A 23 -19.88 -11.84 -3.83
N GLY A 24 -18.69 -12.43 -3.66
CA GLY A 24 -17.45 -11.67 -3.42
C GLY A 24 -17.45 -10.90 -2.09
N GLU A 25 -18.28 -11.33 -1.13
CA GLU A 25 -18.34 -10.67 0.18
C GLU A 25 -17.04 -10.89 0.96
N ARG A 26 -16.70 -9.92 1.82
CA ARG A 26 -15.61 -10.03 2.80
C ARG A 26 -16.22 -9.93 4.20
N ILE A 27 -16.03 -10.98 4.98
CA ILE A 27 -16.75 -11.18 6.24
C ILE A 27 -15.75 -11.13 7.39
N ALA A 28 -15.98 -10.24 8.35
CA ALA A 28 -15.26 -10.22 9.62
C ALA A 28 -15.99 -11.08 10.65
N ILE A 29 -15.26 -11.99 11.29
CA ILE A 29 -15.74 -12.82 12.39
C ILE A 29 -15.26 -12.17 13.69
N SER A 30 -16.22 -11.72 14.50
CA SER A 30 -15.95 -11.13 15.81
C SER A 30 -16.37 -12.06 16.94
N GLN A 31 -15.56 -12.10 18.00
CA GLN A 31 -15.87 -12.72 19.27
C GLN A 31 -15.94 -11.65 20.34
N GLN A 32 -17.08 -11.52 21.02
CA GLN A 32 -17.31 -10.47 22.03
C GLN A 32 -17.05 -9.05 21.49
N GLY A 33 -17.42 -8.78 20.22
CA GLY A 33 -17.18 -7.49 19.56
C GLY A 33 -15.76 -7.28 19.05
N ASN A 34 -14.81 -8.16 19.37
CA ASN A 34 -13.43 -8.09 18.89
C ASN A 34 -13.27 -8.93 17.62
N PRO A 35 -12.77 -8.36 16.51
CA PRO A 35 -12.52 -9.13 15.29
C PRO A 35 -11.37 -10.11 15.52
N VAL A 36 -11.63 -11.41 15.32
CA VAL A 36 -10.65 -12.49 15.56
C VAL A 36 -10.25 -13.23 14.28
N ALA A 37 -11.09 -13.21 13.25
CA ALA A 37 -10.81 -13.83 11.97
C ALA A 37 -11.53 -13.10 10.83
N ALA A 38 -11.08 -13.33 9.59
CA ALA A 38 -11.75 -12.86 8.38
C ALA A 38 -11.92 -14.01 7.40
N LEU A 39 -13.09 -14.09 6.77
CA LEU A 39 -13.37 -14.98 5.65
C LEU A 39 -13.37 -14.14 4.37
N ILE A 40 -12.43 -14.45 3.48
CA ILE A 40 -12.21 -13.77 2.21
C ILE A 40 -11.87 -14.79 1.13
N THR A 41 -11.95 -14.37 -0.13
CA THR A 41 -11.50 -15.22 -1.24
C THR A 41 -9.98 -15.37 -1.24
N TYR A 42 -9.48 -16.45 -1.83
CA TYR A 42 -8.03 -16.63 -2.02
C TYR A 42 -7.42 -15.53 -2.90
N ALA A 43 -8.16 -15.04 -3.89
CA ALA A 43 -7.74 -13.94 -4.73
C ALA A 43 -7.55 -12.64 -3.91
N ASP A 44 -8.46 -12.35 -2.99
CA ASP A 44 -8.33 -11.20 -2.08
C ASP A 44 -7.14 -11.38 -1.13
N LEU A 45 -6.92 -12.57 -0.57
CA LEU A 45 -5.75 -12.83 0.27
C LEU A 45 -4.46 -12.51 -0.49
N LYS A 46 -4.33 -13.00 -1.73
CA LYS A 46 -3.16 -12.72 -2.57
C LYS A 46 -2.98 -11.25 -2.88
N ARG A 47 -4.09 -10.52 -3.10
CA ARG A 47 -4.04 -9.06 -3.28
C ARG A 47 -3.55 -8.35 -2.03
N PHE A 48 -4.00 -8.74 -0.84
CA PHE A 48 -3.56 -8.14 0.41
C PHE A 48 -2.09 -8.45 0.72
N GLU A 49 -1.63 -9.68 0.49
CA GLU A 49 -0.21 -10.04 0.62
C GLU A 49 0.67 -9.22 -0.35
N ALA A 50 0.22 -9.04 -1.59
CA ALA A 50 0.94 -8.22 -2.56
C ALA A 50 1.01 -6.74 -2.15
N LEU A 51 -0.07 -6.19 -1.59
CA LEU A 51 -0.07 -4.83 -1.06
C LEU A 51 0.86 -4.66 0.14
N GLU A 52 0.88 -5.62 1.06
CA GLU A 52 1.79 -5.60 2.22
C GLU A 52 3.26 -5.68 1.76
N ALA A 53 3.57 -6.49 0.74
CA ALA A 53 4.92 -6.61 0.19
C ALA A 53 5.44 -5.34 -0.50
N LEU A 54 4.56 -4.45 -0.94
CA LEU A 54 4.94 -3.16 -1.54
C LEU A 54 5.27 -2.10 -0.49
N LEU A 55 4.86 -2.30 0.77
CA LEU A 55 5.07 -1.32 1.83
C LEU A 55 6.42 -1.54 2.52
N PRO A 56 7.21 -0.47 2.76
CA PRO A 56 8.51 -0.60 3.43
C PRO A 56 8.40 -1.09 4.89
N SER A 57 7.25 -0.89 5.51
CA SER A 57 6.97 -1.27 6.89
C SER A 57 5.47 -1.40 7.14
N LYS A 58 5.11 -2.26 8.09
CA LYS A 58 3.72 -2.43 8.53
C LYS A 58 3.12 -1.16 9.16
N ALA A 59 3.96 -0.26 9.69
CA ALA A 59 3.50 1.01 10.26
C ALA A 59 2.75 1.90 9.25
N TYR A 60 3.06 1.76 7.95
CA TYR A 60 2.36 2.51 6.90
C TYR A 60 0.92 2.03 6.73
N LEU A 61 0.61 0.76 6.96
CA LEU A 61 -0.76 0.25 6.92
C LEU A 61 -1.60 0.88 8.02
N ASP A 62 -1.06 1.02 9.23
CA ASP A 62 -1.80 1.60 10.36
C ASP A 62 -2.18 3.06 10.06
N ILE A 63 -1.26 3.83 9.46
CA ILE A 63 -1.51 5.20 9.04
C ILE A 63 -2.56 5.22 7.92
N ILE A 64 -2.35 4.47 6.84
CA ILE A 64 -3.24 4.47 5.68
C ILE A 64 -4.66 4.04 6.05
N CYS A 65 -4.82 3.05 6.93
CA CYS A 65 -6.13 2.55 7.37
C CYS A 65 -6.88 3.53 8.29
N GLN A 66 -6.19 4.51 8.88
CA GLN A 66 -6.80 5.55 9.71
C GLN A 66 -7.27 6.77 8.91
N LEU A 67 -6.83 6.92 7.67
CA LEU A 67 -7.19 8.04 6.81
C LEU A 67 -8.55 7.81 6.13
N SER A 68 -9.30 8.89 5.97
CA SER A 68 -10.48 8.93 5.11
C SER A 68 -10.09 8.85 3.63
N VAL A 69 -11.06 8.59 2.77
CA VAL A 69 -10.82 8.55 1.31
C VAL A 69 -10.35 9.91 0.80
N GLU A 70 -10.91 10.99 1.34
CA GLU A 70 -10.52 12.36 1.00
C GLU A 70 -9.10 12.66 1.45
N GLU A 71 -8.70 12.23 2.66
CA GLU A 71 -7.34 12.41 3.17
C GLU A 71 -6.31 11.60 2.35
N ILE A 72 -6.67 10.39 1.92
CA ILE A 72 -5.84 9.58 1.02
C ILE A 72 -5.66 10.30 -0.33
N ALA A 73 -6.72 10.91 -0.88
CA ALA A 73 -6.63 11.66 -2.13
C ALA A 73 -5.68 12.86 -2.02
N VAL A 74 -5.74 13.60 -0.92
CA VAL A 74 -4.82 14.71 -0.63
C VAL A 74 -3.39 14.21 -0.49
N LEU A 75 -3.18 13.10 0.24
CA LEU A 75 -1.86 12.50 0.40
C LEU A 75 -1.27 12.05 -0.94
N MET A 76 -2.07 11.44 -1.81
CA MET A 76 -1.60 11.03 -3.15
C MET A 76 -1.15 12.23 -3.98
N ALA A 77 -1.92 13.31 -4.01
CA ALA A 77 -1.54 14.53 -4.73
C ALA A 77 -0.22 15.14 -4.18
N ALA A 78 -0.05 15.16 -2.86
CA ALA A 78 1.17 15.66 -2.23
C ALA A 78 2.39 14.75 -2.49
N ILE A 79 2.19 13.43 -2.59
CA ILE A 79 3.25 12.48 -2.96
C ILE A 79 3.67 12.71 -4.41
N GLU A 80 2.72 12.87 -5.33
CA GLU A 80 3.02 13.13 -6.75
C GLU A 80 3.90 14.38 -6.91
N GLU A 81 3.53 15.49 -6.27
CA GLU A 81 4.32 16.75 -6.29
C GLU A 81 5.75 16.55 -5.77
N ARG A 82 5.92 15.82 -4.66
CA ARG A 82 7.25 15.56 -4.10
C ARG A 82 8.07 14.60 -4.96
N VAL A 83 7.45 13.61 -5.58
CA VAL A 83 8.12 12.68 -6.50
C VAL A 83 8.68 13.44 -7.70
N GLU A 84 7.94 14.38 -8.26
CA GLU A 84 8.43 15.25 -9.35
C GLU A 84 9.64 16.08 -8.91
N THR A 85 9.55 16.69 -7.72
CA THR A 85 10.67 17.47 -7.16
C THR A 85 11.92 16.62 -6.97
N VAL A 86 11.79 15.42 -6.40
CA VAL A 86 12.91 14.50 -6.19
C VAL A 86 13.50 14.03 -7.53
N LYS A 87 12.67 13.75 -8.54
CA LYS A 87 13.16 13.41 -9.88
C LYS A 87 13.99 14.53 -10.50
N MET A 88 13.55 15.78 -10.36
CA MET A 88 14.31 16.94 -10.86
C MET A 88 15.64 17.10 -10.13
N MET A 89 15.67 16.87 -8.80
CA MET A 89 16.91 16.89 -8.03
C MET A 89 17.89 15.80 -8.48
N GLN A 90 17.41 14.58 -8.75
CA GLN A 90 18.25 13.48 -9.26
C GLN A 90 18.83 13.78 -10.65
N LEU A 91 18.05 14.40 -11.55
CA LEU A 91 18.55 14.85 -12.85
C LEU A 91 19.61 15.95 -12.74
N ALA A 92 19.46 16.86 -11.78
CA ALA A 92 20.46 17.87 -11.51
C ALA A 92 21.75 17.25 -10.96
N GLU A 93 21.65 16.30 -10.03
CA GLU A 93 22.80 15.56 -9.46
C GLU A 93 23.65 14.90 -10.55
N THR A 94 23.02 14.23 -11.52
CA THR A 94 23.76 13.65 -12.65
C THR A 94 24.47 14.69 -13.52
N GLY A 95 23.90 15.90 -13.66
CA GLY A 95 24.55 16.99 -14.40
C GLY A 95 25.74 17.61 -13.65
N PHE A 96 25.78 17.52 -12.32
CA PHE A 96 26.94 17.95 -11.53
C PHE A 96 28.08 16.94 -11.58
N ASP A 97 27.79 15.64 -11.65
CA ASP A 97 28.82 14.61 -11.84
C ASP A 97 29.52 14.75 -13.20
N GLU A 98 28.79 15.12 -14.26
CA GLU A 98 29.37 15.44 -15.58
C GLU A 98 30.32 16.65 -15.52
N TRP A 99 30.04 17.67 -14.69
CA TRP A 99 30.92 18.84 -14.51
C TRP A 99 32.22 18.51 -13.75
N HIS A 100 32.25 17.39 -13.03
CA HIS A 100 33.44 16.90 -12.36
C HIS A 100 34.27 15.94 -13.23
N ASP A 101 33.87 15.72 -14.49
CA ASP A 101 34.67 14.96 -15.45
C ASP A 101 35.95 15.74 -15.80
N PRO A 102 37.15 15.23 -15.47
CA PRO A 102 38.42 15.88 -15.82
C PRO A 102 38.64 16.04 -17.32
N GLU A 103 37.95 15.25 -18.17
CA GLU A 103 38.01 15.36 -19.64
C GLU A 103 37.15 16.50 -20.18
N GLU A 104 36.10 16.92 -19.46
CA GLU A 104 35.24 18.06 -19.82
C GLU A 104 35.58 19.35 -19.05
N ASP A 105 36.56 19.29 -18.14
CA ASP A 105 37.06 20.46 -17.41
C ASP A 105 37.82 21.42 -18.34
N ILE A 106 37.15 22.47 -18.76
CA ILE A 106 37.68 23.55 -19.61
C ILE A 106 38.81 24.37 -18.95
N TYR A 107 39.04 24.20 -17.64
CA TYR A 107 40.16 24.80 -16.90
C TYR A 107 41.34 23.84 -16.72
N ASN A 108 41.19 22.57 -17.12
CA ASN A 108 42.25 21.57 -17.09
C ASN A 108 43.17 21.79 -18.30
N GLU A 109 43.97 22.86 -18.26
CA GLU A 109 45.02 23.15 -19.24
C GLU A 109 46.18 22.15 -19.05
N GLN A 110 46.01 20.91 -19.52
CA GLN A 110 47.14 20.08 -19.93
C GLN A 110 47.57 20.51 -21.33
N ALA A 111 48.52 21.45 -21.36
CA ALA A 111 49.38 21.74 -22.51
C ALA A 111 50.59 20.78 -22.54
#